data_AF-A0A383BFR1-F1
#
_entry.id   AF-A0A383BFR1-F1
#
_cell.length_a   1.000
_cell.length_b   1.000
_cell.length_c   1.000
_cell.angle_alpha   90.00
_cell.angle_beta   90.00
_cell.angle_gamma   90.00
#
_symmetry.space_group_name_H-M   'P 1'
#
loop_
_entity.id
_entity.type
_entity.pdbx_description
1 polymer ?
#
loop_
_entity_poly.entity_id
_entity_poly.type
_entity_poly.pdbx_seq_one_letter_code
_entity_poly.pdbx_strand_id
1 'polypeptide(L)' 'MVTPRNWFAEAIATYALVFFGPLAIILSVVAFGDGLSIESIIMIALGHGAAIGLMVYAFGHISGAHINPAVT' A
#
# COMPACT_ATOMS: atom_id res chain seq x y z
N MET A 1 16.29 6.94 17.70
CA MET A 1 15.36 6.40 18.71
C MET A 1 13.98 6.36 18.10
N VAL A 2 13.25 5.25 18.21
CA VAL A 2 11.86 5.16 17.74
C VAL A 2 10.99 5.98 18.68
N THR A 3 10.16 6.87 18.13
CA THR A 3 9.26 7.75 18.91
C THR A 3 7.80 7.45 18.58
N PRO A 4 6.82 7.89 19.39
CA PRO A 4 5.40 7.75 19.06
C PRO A 4 5.03 8.32 17.68
N ARG A 5 5.75 9.36 17.22
CA ARG A 5 5.60 9.91 15.86
C ARG A 5 5.96 8.89 14.77
N ASN A 6 6.99 8.08 14.98
CA ASN A 6 7.38 7.02 14.05
C ASN A 6 6.29 5.92 13.99
N TRP A 7 5.73 5.53 15.14
CA TRP A 7 4.65 4.53 15.19
C TRP A 7 3.39 4.99 14.47
N PHE A 8 3.00 6.26 14.65
CA PHE A 8 1.81 6.79 13.97
C PHE A 8 2.03 6.88 12.45
N ALA A 9 3.24 7.23 12.02
CA ALA A 9 3.62 7.21 10.60
C ALA A 9 3.54 5.78 10.01
N GLU A 10 4.07 4.76 10.68
CA GLU A 10 3.93 3.36 10.24
C GLU A 10 2.47 2.89 10.24
N ALA A 11 1.66 3.31 11.21
CA ALA A 11 0.24 2.95 11.28
C ALA A 11 -0.54 3.53 10.08
N ILE A 12 -0.34 4.81 9.75
CA ILE A 12 -0.96 5.44 8.58
C ILE A 12 -0.47 4.79 7.28
N ALA A 13 0.84 4.56 7.17
CA ALA A 13 1.43 3.98 5.97
C ALA A 13 0.95 2.55 5.72
N THR A 14 0.89 1.73 6.78
CA THR A 14 0.35 0.36 6.70
C THR A 14 -1.15 0.36 6.41
N TYR A 15 -1.91 1.29 7.01
CA TYR A 15 -3.33 1.49 6.69
C TYR A 15 -3.53 1.76 5.20
N ALA A 16 -2.74 2.65 4.59
CA ALA A 16 -2.85 2.93 3.16
C ALA A 16 -2.59 1.67 2.31
N LEU A 17 -1.60 0.84 2.65
CA LEU A 17 -1.38 -0.43 1.94
C LEU A 17 -2.59 -1.37 2.05
N VAL A 18 -3.10 -1.62 3.27
CA VAL A 18 -4.19 -2.58 3.48
C VAL A 18 -5.56 -2.04 3.07
N PHE A 19 -5.69 -0.73 2.89
CA PHE A 19 -6.91 -0.11 2.33
C PHE A 19 -6.86 -0.14 0.80
N PHE A 20 -5.86 0.50 0.19
CA PHE A 20 -5.81 0.67 -1.27
C PHE A 20 -5.43 -0.60 -2.02
N GLY A 21 -4.63 -1.48 -1.41
CA GLY A 21 -4.23 -2.74 -2.02
C GLY A 21 -5.43 -3.67 -2.28
N PRO A 22 -6.11 -4.16 -1.23
CA PRO A 22 -7.33 -4.95 -1.37
C PRO A 22 -8.44 -4.22 -2.12
N LEU A 23 -8.58 -2.90 -1.97
CA LEU A 23 -9.53 -2.13 -2.77
C LEU A 23 -9.25 -2.23 -4.27
N ALA A 24 -7.98 -2.20 -4.70
CA ALA A 24 -7.63 -2.38 -6.11
C ALA A 24 -8.02 -3.77 -6.65
N ILE A 25 -7.98 -4.81 -5.80
CA ILE A 25 -8.45 -6.16 -6.15
C ILE A 25 -9.98 -6.17 -6.31
N ILE A 26 -10.71 -5.57 -5.37
CA ILE A 26 -12.17 -5.50 -5.46
C ILE A 26 -12.60 -4.72 -6.71
N LEU A 27 -11.93 -3.59 -6.98
CA LEU A 27 -12.23 -2.77 -8.16
C LEU A 27 -11.81 -3.43 -9.46
N SER A 28 -10.75 -4.24 -9.49
CA SER A 28 -10.39 -4.99 -10.70
C SER A 28 -11.48 -6.00 -11.06
N VAL A 29 -12.14 -6.61 -10.07
CA VAL A 29 -13.27 -7.52 -10.31
C VAL A 29 -14.46 -6.76 -10.90
N VAL A 30 -14.76 -5.58 -10.39
CA VAL A 30 -15.84 -4.72 -10.92
C VAL A 30 -15.52 -4.27 -12.36
N ALA A 31 -14.26 -3.98 -12.66
CA ALA A 31 -13.86 -3.43 -13.95
C ALA A 31 -13.65 -4.49 -15.05
N PHE A 32 -13.13 -5.67 -14.69
CA PHE A 32 -12.62 -6.67 -15.64
C PHE A 32 -13.19 -8.08 -15.45
N GLY A 33 -14.05 -8.29 -14.44
CA GLY A 33 -14.58 -9.61 -14.08
C GLY A 33 -13.72 -10.35 -13.06
N ASP A 34 -14.17 -11.54 -12.66
CA ASP A 34 -13.54 -12.37 -11.61
C ASP A 34 -12.24 -13.09 -12.04
N GLY A 35 -11.92 -13.06 -13.34
CA GLY A 35 -10.69 -13.61 -13.89
C GLY A 35 -9.47 -12.67 -13.75
N LEU A 36 -8.27 -13.26 -13.73
CA LEU A 36 -7.00 -12.51 -13.70
C LEU A 36 -6.54 -12.14 -15.12
N SER A 37 -7.18 -11.15 -15.76
CA SER A 37 -6.69 -10.60 -17.04
C SER A 37 -5.39 -9.80 -16.86
N ILE A 38 -4.67 -9.52 -17.96
CA ILE A 38 -3.47 -8.68 -17.92
C ILE A 38 -3.80 -7.28 -17.35
N GLU A 39 -4.91 -6.69 -17.77
CA GLU A 39 -5.40 -5.39 -17.31
C GLU A 39 -5.70 -5.40 -15.81
N SER A 40 -6.32 -6.48 -15.30
CA SER A 40 -6.59 -6.64 -13.87
C SER A 40 -5.31 -6.68 -13.04
N ILE A 41 -4.30 -7.43 -13.49
CA ILE A 41 -3.00 -7.53 -12.81
C ILE A 41 -2.30 -6.18 -12.79
N ILE A 42 -2.32 -5.45 -13.91
CA ILE A 42 -1.73 -4.10 -13.99
C ILE A 42 -2.43 -3.16 -13.01
N MET A 43 -3.76 -3.16 -12.95
CA MET A 43 -4.52 -2.33 -12.00
C MET A 43 -4.19 -2.67 -10.55
N ILE A 44 -4.16 -3.95 -10.19
CA ILE A 44 -3.83 -4.41 -8.83
C ILE A 44 -2.40 -4.01 -8.45
N ALA A 45 -1.43 -4.27 -9.33
CA ALA A 45 -0.03 -3.99 -9.10
C ALA A 45 0.23 -2.48 -8.97
N LEU A 46 -0.33 -1.67 -9.85
CA LEU A 46 -0.22 -0.21 -9.77
C LEU A 46 -0.94 0.35 -8.54
N GLY A 47 -2.10 -0.20 -8.15
CA GLY A 47 -2.80 0.22 -6.94
C GLY A 47 -1.97 0.01 -5.66
N HIS A 48 -1.39 -1.19 -5.49
CA HIS A 48 -0.50 -1.48 -4.37
C HIS A 48 0.79 -0.65 -4.42
N GLY A 49 1.45 -0.65 -5.59
CA GLY A 49 2.72 0.03 -5.79
C GLY A 49 2.62 1.54 -5.59
N ALA A 50 1.55 2.17 -6.08
CA ALA A 50 1.31 3.60 -5.89
C ALA A 50 1.02 3.94 -4.43
N ALA A 51 0.24 3.12 -3.71
CA ALA A 51 -0.01 3.31 -2.29
C ALA A 51 1.31 3.24 -1.48
N ILE A 52 2.13 2.21 -1.70
CA ILE A 52 3.44 2.06 -1.06
C ILE A 52 4.34 3.24 -1.42
N GLY A 53 4.50 3.54 -2.72
CA GLY A 53 5.38 4.61 -3.20
C GLY A 53 5.01 5.98 -2.63
N LEU A 54 3.71 6.29 -2.56
CA LEU A 54 3.22 7.52 -1.95
C LEU A 54 3.54 7.58 -0.45
N MET A 55 3.35 6.48 0.27
CA MET A 55 3.65 6.43 1.71
C MET A 55 5.16 6.48 2.01
N VAL A 56 5.99 5.87 1.17
CA VAL A 56 7.45 6.00 1.26
C VAL A 56 7.87 7.45 1.04
N TYR A 57 7.31 8.12 0.03
CA TYR A 57 7.59 9.55 -0.20
C TYR A 57 7.13 10.42 0.98
N ALA A 58 5.92 10.18 1.50
CA ALA A 58 5.33 11.00 2.56
C ALA A 58 5.93 10.75 3.96
N PHE A 59 6.24 9.49 4.30
CA PHE A 59 6.59 9.07 5.67
C PHE A 59 7.99 8.44 5.80
N GLY A 60 8.70 8.20 4.70
CA GLY A 60 10.04 7.59 4.74
C GLY A 60 11.03 8.39 5.59
N HIS A 61 10.99 9.71 5.51
CA HIS A 61 11.82 10.60 6.35
C HIS A 61 11.38 10.69 7.82
N ILE A 62 10.24 10.06 8.19
CA ILE A 62 9.69 10.06 9.55
C ILE A 62 9.95 8.73 10.24
N SER A 63 9.57 7.61 9.62
CA SER A 63 9.66 6.28 10.23
C SER A 63 10.59 5.31 9.51
N GLY A 64 11.07 5.64 8.30
CA GLY A 64 11.68 4.69 7.37
C GLY A 64 10.67 4.07 6.40
N ALA A 65 9.36 4.23 6.65
CA ALA A 65 8.28 3.65 5.86
C ALA A 65 8.48 2.15 5.61
N HIS A 66 8.56 1.37 6.68
CA HIS A 66 8.72 -0.08 6.56
C HIS A 66 7.46 -0.73 5.99
N ILE A 67 6.27 -0.35 6.49
CA ILE A 67 4.95 -0.77 5.98
C ILE A 67 4.76 -2.31 6.01
N ASN A 68 5.71 -3.03 6.62
CA ASN A 68 5.80 -4.48 6.58
C ASN A 68 6.71 -4.96 7.73
N PRO A 69 6.22 -5.85 8.62
CA PRO A 69 7.03 -6.43 9.69
C PRO A 69 8.28 -7.19 9.21
N ALA A 70 8.27 -7.76 8.00
CA ALA A 70 9.42 -8.48 7.44
C ALA A 70 10.55 -7.55 6.96
N VAL A 71 10.27 -6.25 6.82
CA VAL A 71 11.24 -5.23 6.41
C VAL A 71 11.90 -4.56 7.62
N THR A 72 11.20 -4.53 8.77
CA THR A 72 11.67 -3.91 10.02
C THR A 72 12.83 -4.68 10.64
#